data_AF-A0A662AXI6-F1
#
_entry.id   AF-A0A662AXI6-F1
#
_cell.length_a   1.000
_cell.length_b   1.000
_cell.length_c   1.000
_cell.angle_alpha   90.00
_cell.angle_beta   90.00
_cell.angle_gamma   90.00
#
_symmetry.space_group_name_H-M   'P 1'
#
loop_
_entity.id
_entity.type
_entity.pdbx_description
1 polymer ?
#
loop_
_entity_poly.entity_id
_entity_poly.type
_entity_poly.pdbx_seq_one_letter_code
_entity_poly.pdbx_strand_id
1 'polypeptide(L)' 'IFTWYFGNTGIDISSVGDGFEAMGYSSVMYPVLDFIDYIEVVILVMLTGLIASIFPTIRALKMKPAEATRV' A
#
# COMPACT_ATOMS: atom_id res chain seq x y z
N ILE A 1 -8.65 4.66 10.53
CA ILE A 1 -10.09 4.99 10.30
C ILE A 1 -10.83 3.87 9.60
N PHE A 2 -10.42 3.45 8.39
CA PHE A 2 -11.07 2.36 7.65
C PHE A 2 -11.12 1.05 8.46
N THR A 3 -9.98 0.53 8.88
CA THR A 3 -9.88 -0.74 9.63
C THR A 3 -10.60 -0.69 10.99
N TRP A 4 -10.66 0.49 11.63
CA TRP A 4 -11.39 0.65 12.90
C TRP A 4 -12.91 0.63 12.71
N TYR A 5 -13.40 1.25 11.63
CA TYR A 5 -14.82 1.27 11.29
C TYR A 5 -15.29 -0.11 10.83
N PHE A 6 -14.62 -0.68 9.83
CA PHE A 6 -14.98 -1.98 9.27
C PHE A 6 -14.57 -3.16 10.18
N GLY A 7 -13.59 -2.99 11.06
CA GLY A 7 -13.26 -3.99 12.07
C GLY A 7 -14.37 -4.19 13.11
N ASN A 8 -15.25 -3.19 13.31
CA ASN A 8 -16.41 -3.30 14.21
C ASN A 8 -17.71 -3.59 13.45
N THR A 9 -17.92 -2.94 12.30
CA THR A 9 -19.15 -3.10 11.50
C THR A 9 -19.13 -4.33 10.60
N GLY A 10 -17.94 -4.82 10.24
CA GLY A 10 -17.76 -5.85 9.23
C GLY A 10 -17.97 -5.30 7.81
N ILE A 11 -17.43 -6.03 6.84
CA ILE A 11 -17.64 -5.82 5.41
C ILE A 11 -18.56 -6.94 4.94
N ASP A 12 -19.75 -6.58 4.50
CA ASP A 12 -20.68 -7.52 3.88
C ASP A 12 -20.20 -7.83 2.45
N ILE A 13 -19.89 -9.10 2.22
CA ILE A 13 -19.44 -9.62 0.92
C ILE A 13 -20.47 -10.53 0.27
N SER A 14 -21.73 -10.55 0.74
CA SER A 14 -22.81 -11.41 0.22
C SER A 14 -22.95 -11.41 -1.30
N SER A 15 -22.71 -10.27 -1.98
CA SER A 15 -22.77 -10.19 -3.46
C SER A 15 -21.71 -11.01 -4.19
N VAL A 16 -20.60 -11.35 -3.53
CA VAL A 16 -19.55 -12.28 -3.99
C VAL A 16 -19.60 -13.58 -3.15
N GLY A 17 -20.38 -13.55 -2.08
CA GLY A 17 -20.44 -14.50 -0.98
C GLY A 17 -21.32 -15.71 -1.24
N ASP A 18 -22.26 -15.68 -2.18
CA ASP A 18 -23.09 -16.86 -2.52
C ASP A 18 -22.25 -18.12 -2.78
N GLY A 19 -21.09 -17.97 -3.44
CA GLY A 19 -20.14 -19.06 -3.64
C GLY A 19 -19.35 -19.45 -2.39
N PHE A 20 -19.07 -18.51 -1.50
CA PHE A 20 -18.32 -18.73 -0.25
C PHE A 20 -19.22 -19.27 0.88
N GLU A 21 -20.48 -18.83 0.97
CA GLU A 21 -21.51 -19.40 1.83
C GLU A 21 -21.81 -20.86 1.46
N ALA A 22 -21.87 -21.17 0.16
CA ALA A 22 -21.98 -22.56 -0.32
C ALA A 22 -20.80 -23.44 0.11
N MET A 23 -19.64 -22.83 0.39
CA MET A 23 -18.45 -23.48 0.95
C MET A 23 -18.40 -23.43 2.49
N GLY A 24 -19.40 -22.85 3.16
CA GLY A 24 -19.52 -22.76 4.61
C GLY A 24 -18.83 -21.55 5.27
N TYR A 25 -18.46 -20.51 4.50
CA TYR A 25 -17.87 -19.28 5.04
C TYR A 25 -18.92 -18.20 5.34
N SER A 26 -18.64 -17.36 6.33
CA SER A 26 -19.48 -16.22 6.72
C SER A 26 -19.47 -15.12 5.65
N SER A 27 -20.63 -14.54 5.34
CA SER A 27 -20.79 -13.38 4.43
C SER A 27 -20.24 -12.06 4.98
N VAL A 28 -19.73 -12.04 6.22
CA VAL A 28 -19.17 -10.83 6.84
C VAL A 28 -17.67 -11.02 7.11
N MET A 29 -16.86 -10.17 6.51
CA MET A 29 -15.40 -10.11 6.68
C MET A 29 -15.00 -8.95 7.59
N TYR A 30 -14.17 -9.21 8.60
CA TYR A 30 -13.64 -8.17 9.49
C TYR A 30 -12.16 -7.92 9.16
N PRO A 31 -11.79 -6.72 8.69
CA PRO A 31 -10.39 -6.38 8.51
C PRO A 31 -9.72 -6.17 9.87
N VAL A 32 -8.63 -6.88 10.11
CA VAL A 32 -7.78 -6.76 11.29
C VAL A 32 -6.37 -6.46 10.80
N LEU A 33 -5.72 -5.46 11.39
CA LEU A 33 -4.33 -5.10 11.13
C LEU A 33 -3.62 -4.95 12.46
N ASP A 34 -2.48 -5.63 12.57
CA ASP A 34 -1.61 -5.54 13.72
C ASP A 34 -0.66 -4.35 13.58
N PHE A 35 -0.11 -3.90 14.71
CA PHE A 35 0.86 -2.80 14.70
C PHE A 35 2.09 -3.10 13.81
N ILE A 36 2.48 -4.39 13.72
CA ILE A 36 3.60 -4.83 12.90
C ILE A 36 3.37 -4.58 11.40
N ASP A 37 2.14 -4.76 10.91
CA ASP A 37 1.80 -4.56 9.50
C ASP A 37 2.09 -3.12 9.05
N TYR A 38 1.81 -2.14 9.91
CA TYR A 38 2.11 -0.73 9.64
C TYR A 38 3.61 -0.46 9.57
N ILE A 39 4.40 -1.07 10.46
CA ILE A 39 5.86 -0.93 10.48
C ILE A 39 6.47 -1.54 9.22
N GLU A 40 6.01 -2.72 8.82
CA GLU A 40 6.48 -3.38 7.59
C GLU A 40 6.22 -2.51 6.35
N VAL A 41 5.01 -1.94 6.22
CA VAL A 41 4.67 -1.04 5.12
C VAL A 41 5.57 0.20 5.12
N VAL A 42 5.82 0.82 6.28
CA VAL A 42 6.68 1.99 6.38
C VAL A 42 8.11 1.68 5.91
N ILE A 43 8.66 0.55 6.35
CA ILE A 43 10.00 0.10 5.93
C ILE A 43 10.02 -0.16 4.43
N LEU A 44 9.02 -0.85 3.89
CA LEU A 44 8.91 -1.15 2.46
C LEU A 44 8.84 0.13 1.62
N VAL A 45 8.03 1.11 2.01
CA VAL A 45 7.91 2.39 1.31
C VAL A 45 9.21 3.17 1.37
N MET A 46 9.88 3.20 2.54
CA MET A 46 11.18 3.87 2.68
C MET A 46 12.23 3.26 1.76
N LEU A 47 12.35 1.92 1.75
CA LEU A 47 13.28 1.20 0.87
C LEU A 47 12.94 1.43 -0.61
N THR A 48 11.66 1.38 -0.96
CA THR A 48 11.20 1.61 -2.34
C THR A 48 11.51 3.03 -2.80
N GLY A 49 11.29 4.03 -1.94
CA GLY A 49 11.63 5.42 -2.23
C GLY A 49 13.14 5.63 -2.43
N LEU A 50 13.96 5.00 -1.59
CA LEU A 50 15.41 5.01 -1.74
C LEU A 50 15.84 4.40 -3.08
N ILE A 51 15.32 3.22 -3.43
CA ILE A 51 15.62 2.55 -4.71
C ILE A 51 15.13 3.38 -5.89
N ALA A 52 13.90 3.93 -5.81
CA ALA A 52 13.31 4.74 -6.86
C ALA A 52 14.10 6.02 -7.14
N SER A 53 14.76 6.59 -6.11
CA SER A 53 15.60 7.78 -6.26
C SER A 53 16.92 7.56 -7.02
N ILE A 54 17.34 6.30 -7.22
CA ILE A 54 18.61 5.98 -7.89
C ILE A 54 18.59 6.45 -9.36
N PHE A 55 17.53 6.12 -10.10
CA PHE A 55 17.39 6.51 -11.50
C PHE A 55 17.46 8.03 -11.74
N PRO A 56 16.66 8.87 -11.06
CA PRO A 56 16.75 10.32 -11.24
C PRO A 56 18.09 10.89 -10.76
N THR A 57 18.68 10.35 -9.69
CA THR A 57 19.99 10.83 -9.19
C THR A 57 21.09 10.61 -10.21
N ILE A 58 21.15 9.43 -10.83
CA ILE A 58 22.11 9.15 -11.91
C ILE A 58 21.92 10.10 -13.08
N ARG A 59 20.66 10.41 -13.44
CA ARG A 59 20.36 11.36 -14.53
C ARG A 59 20.80 12.78 -14.15
N ALA A 60 20.55 13.21 -12.92
CA ALA A 60 20.93 14.54 -12.42
C ALA A 60 22.46 14.74 -12.44
N LEU A 61 23.24 13.73 -12.01
CA LEU A 61 24.71 13.80 -12.00
C LEU A 61 25.34 13.88 -13.39
N LYS A 62 24.63 13.42 -14.43
CA LYS A 62 25.09 13.46 -15.82
C LYS A 62 24.75 14.78 -16.54
N MET A 63 23.98 15.67 -15.92
CA MET A 63 23.64 16.97 -16.52
C MET A 63 24.85 17.89 -16.45
N LYS A 64 25.19 18.54 -17.58
CA LYS A 64 26.24 19.56 -17.59
C LYS A 64 25.76 20.76 -16.78
N PRO A 65 26.53 21.26 -15.80
CA PRO A 65 26.12 22.38 -14.95
C PRO A 65 25.81 23.66 -15.75
N ALA A 66 26.45 23.83 -16.91
CA ALA A 66 26.18 24.91 -17.85
C ALA A 66 24.83 24.80 -18.59
N GLU A 67 24.25 23.60 -18.69
CA GLU A 67 22.91 23.38 -19.27
C GLU A 67 21.82 23.43 -18.19
N ALA A 68 22.13 22.99 -16.96
CA ALA A 68 21.19 23.01 -15.84
C ALA A 68 20.80 24.42 -15.34
N THR A 69 21.66 25.42 -15.61
CA THR A 69 21.41 26.83 -15.29
C THR A 69 20.70 27.59 -16.42
N ARG A 70 20.50 26.96 -17.59
CA ARG A 70 19.72 27.52 -18.70
C ARG A 70 18.24 27.13 -18.52
N VAL A 71 17.58 27.82 -17.61
CA VAL A 71 16.11 27.90 -17.50
C VAL A 71 15.59 29.09 -18.29
#